data_AF-A0A8B7T2L7-F1
#
_entry.id   AF-A0A8B7T2L7-F1
#
_cell.length_a   1.000
_cell.length_b   1.000
_cell.length_c   1.000
_cell.angle_alpha   90.00
_cell.angle_beta   90.00
_cell.angle_gamma   90.00
#
_symmetry.space_group_name_H-M   'P 1'
#
loop_
_entity.id
_entity.type
_entity.pdbx_description
1 polymer ?
#
loop_
_entity_poly.entity_id
_entity_poly.type
_entity_poly.pdbx_seq_one_letter_code
_entity_poly.pdbx_strand_id
1 'polypeptide(L)'
;MKKVLIFLLAVAFVHALERGRDYEKDKVCKEIANLGKDDFTSLSMVLYSRKFPSGTFEQISHLVKEVVSLTEACCAEGADPDCYDNRTSALSARSCESDSPFPVHPGTSECCTKEGLEKKLCMAALKHQPQEFPTYVEPTNDEICEAFRKDPKEFADQFMYEYSINYGQAPLPLLVSYTKSYLSMVGSCCTSQSPITCFFKERLQIKHLSLLTMMSNRLCSQYAAYGKEKSRLSHLIKLAQKAPTANLEDVLPLAEDVTTILSKCCESTSEDCMAKELPEHTVKICDNLSTKNPKFKDCCQEKTPMDIFMCTYFTPAAQPLKLPEVELPTSKDVCGKGNTEAIDRYTFELSRRAHVPEVFLSKILEPTLRSLQECCDSEDSTACFKAKVPQLKMELSSLIDKGQELCADYSENTFTEYKKKLAERLRTKLPDAMDTELEELVGKRSDFASKCCSINSPPLYCDSEIDAEMKSTLQS
;
A
#
# COMPACT_ATOMS: atom_id res chain seq x y z
N MET A 1 31.46 42.87 -39.15
CA MET A 1 31.09 43.65 -37.94
C MET A 1 30.13 42.77 -37.14
N LYS A 2 30.57 42.06 -36.08
CA LYS A 2 30.46 42.46 -34.65
C LYS A 2 29.07 43.06 -34.36
N LYS A 3 28.20 42.61 -33.46
CA LYS A 3 28.26 41.70 -32.29
C LYS A 3 26.79 41.50 -31.79
N VAL A 4 26.45 40.30 -31.27
CA VAL A 4 25.76 40.01 -29.97
C VAL A 4 24.34 40.61 -29.75
N LEU A 5 23.26 39.86 -29.48
CA LEU A 5 22.90 39.12 -28.24
C LEU A 5 21.61 38.30 -28.55
N ILE A 6 21.62 36.97 -28.68
CA ILE A 6 21.31 35.92 -27.66
C ILE A 6 20.16 36.28 -26.68
N PHE A 7 19.24 35.32 -26.52
CA PHE A 7 18.18 35.14 -25.49
C PHE A 7 16.76 35.66 -25.77
N LEU A 8 15.99 34.86 -26.52
CA LEU A 8 14.56 34.61 -26.26
C LEU A 8 14.24 33.10 -26.42
N LEU A 9 15.08 32.28 -25.80
CA LEU A 9 14.82 30.86 -25.51
C LEU A 9 14.62 30.75 -23.99
N ALA A 10 13.44 31.17 -23.50
CA ALA A 10 12.99 30.93 -22.12
C ALA A 10 11.50 31.30 -21.97
N VAL A 11 10.60 30.58 -22.65
CA VAL A 11 9.17 30.48 -22.24
C VAL A 11 8.77 29.01 -22.10
N ALA A 12 9.72 28.22 -21.60
CA ALA A 12 9.54 26.82 -21.23
C ALA A 12 10.15 26.58 -19.84
N PHE A 13 9.95 27.52 -18.91
CA PHE A 13 10.23 27.34 -17.50
C PHE A 13 8.96 27.66 -16.71
N VAL A 14 8.40 26.59 -16.14
CA VAL A 14 7.73 26.57 -14.83
C VAL A 14 6.38 27.28 -14.80
N HIS A 15 5.35 26.57 -15.25
CA HIS A 15 4.00 26.72 -14.69
C HIS A 15 4.02 26.19 -13.24
N ALA A 16 4.57 26.97 -12.32
CA ALA A 16 4.09 27.00 -10.95
C ALA A 16 3.17 28.21 -10.86
N LEU A 17 1.98 28.09 -11.46
CA LEU A 17 0.91 29.03 -11.17
C LEU A 17 0.54 28.75 -9.71
N GLU A 18 1.03 29.58 -8.78
CA GLU A 18 0.53 29.54 -7.40
C GLU A 18 -0.99 29.62 -7.48
N ARG A 19 -1.67 28.57 -7.00
CA ARG A 19 -3.13 28.54 -6.98
C ARG A 19 -3.59 29.76 -6.18
N GLY A 20 -4.58 30.49 -6.70
CA GLY A 20 -5.08 31.70 -6.05
C GLY A 20 -5.56 31.43 -4.63
N ARG A 21 -5.60 32.46 -3.78
CA ARG A 21 -5.98 32.37 -2.35
C ARG A 21 -7.26 31.57 -2.13
N ASP A 22 -8.26 31.77 -2.99
CA ASP A 22 -9.60 31.19 -2.83
C ASP A 22 -9.77 29.84 -3.58
N TYR A 23 -8.69 29.25 -4.10
CA TYR A 23 -8.75 28.03 -4.91
C TYR A 23 -9.51 26.86 -4.26
N GLU A 24 -9.24 26.56 -2.99
CA GLU A 24 -9.92 25.46 -2.29
C GLU A 24 -11.41 25.79 -2.03
N LYS A 25 -11.71 27.05 -1.70
CA LYS A 25 -13.10 27.52 -1.55
C LYS A 25 -13.86 27.36 -2.87
N ASP A 26 -13.31 27.87 -3.97
CA ASP A 26 -13.93 27.79 -5.29
C ASP A 26 -14.13 26.35 -5.75
N LYS A 27 -13.15 25.48 -5.50
CA LYS A 27 -13.23 24.06 -5.79
C LYS A 27 -14.38 23.39 -5.03
N VAL A 28 -14.43 23.57 -3.70
CA VAL A 28 -15.44 22.94 -2.84
C VAL A 28 -16.84 23.51 -3.12
N CYS A 29 -16.96 24.82 -3.34
CA CYS A 29 -18.22 25.44 -3.72
C CYS A 29 -18.72 24.94 -5.08
N LYS A 30 -17.82 24.72 -6.04
CA LYS A 30 -18.17 24.11 -7.33
C LYS A 30 -18.60 22.64 -7.16
N GLU A 31 -17.95 21.88 -6.29
CA GLU A 31 -18.30 20.48 -6.01
C GLU A 31 -19.70 20.36 -5.40
N ILE A 32 -20.00 21.11 -4.32
CA ILE A 32 -21.34 21.07 -3.70
C ILE A 32 -22.44 21.59 -4.64
N ALA A 33 -22.14 22.61 -5.46
CA ALA A 33 -23.10 23.13 -6.43
C ALA A 33 -23.42 22.12 -7.54
N ASN A 34 -22.43 21.34 -7.98
CA ASN A 34 -22.62 20.33 -9.04
C ASN A 34 -23.27 19.05 -8.53
N LEU A 35 -22.90 18.60 -7.33
CA LEU A 35 -23.38 17.34 -6.75
C LEU A 35 -24.71 17.52 -6.01
N GLY A 36 -24.94 18.68 -5.41
CA GLY A 36 -25.96 18.87 -4.40
C GLY A 36 -25.51 18.36 -3.03
N LYS A 37 -26.27 18.72 -1.99
CA LYS A 37 -25.92 18.47 -0.58
C LYS A 37 -25.72 16.99 -0.25
N ASP A 38 -26.63 16.12 -0.71
CA ASP A 38 -26.64 14.71 -0.31
C ASP A 38 -25.47 13.93 -0.93
N ASP A 39 -25.21 14.12 -2.23
CA ASP A 39 -24.06 13.51 -2.91
C ASP A 39 -22.72 14.11 -2.40
N PHE A 40 -22.68 15.41 -2.07
CA PHE A 40 -21.53 16.02 -1.42
C PHE A 40 -21.29 15.47 0.00
N THR A 41 -22.35 15.17 0.74
CA THR A 41 -22.27 14.51 2.06
C THR A 41 -21.71 13.10 1.91
N SER A 42 -22.19 12.33 0.93
CA SER A 42 -21.69 10.98 0.63
C SER A 42 -20.22 10.99 0.20
N LEU A 43 -19.83 11.93 -0.67
CA LEU A 43 -18.43 12.16 -1.06
C LEU A 43 -17.57 12.49 0.17
N SER A 44 -18.05 13.37 1.05
CA SER A 44 -17.36 13.75 2.28
C SER A 44 -17.20 12.54 3.21
N MET A 45 -18.23 11.69 3.35
CA MET A 45 -18.16 10.47 4.14
C MET A 45 -17.04 9.54 3.66
N VAL A 46 -16.98 9.27 2.35
CA VAL A 46 -15.91 8.45 1.75
C VAL A 46 -14.54 9.11 1.93
N LEU A 47 -14.43 10.41 1.63
CA LEU A 47 -13.18 11.17 1.70
C LEU A 47 -12.58 11.18 3.11
N TYR A 48 -13.39 11.51 4.11
CA TYR A 48 -12.89 11.63 5.49
C TYR A 48 -12.68 10.27 6.14
N SER A 49 -13.47 9.25 5.81
CA SER A 49 -13.21 7.87 6.25
C SER A 49 -11.88 7.34 5.72
N ARG A 50 -11.62 7.52 4.41
CA ARG A 50 -10.30 7.26 3.80
C ARG A 50 -9.19 8.04 4.49
N LYS A 51 -9.45 9.32 4.79
CA LYS A 51 -8.45 10.22 5.38
C LYS A 51 -8.13 9.82 6.80
N PHE A 52 -9.06 9.21 7.56
CA PHE A 52 -8.89 8.87 8.96
C PHE A 52 -9.27 7.40 9.21
N PRO A 53 -8.46 6.42 8.76
CA PRO A 53 -8.76 4.99 8.89
C PRO A 53 -8.90 4.50 10.35
N SER A 54 -8.37 5.24 11.32
CA SER A 54 -8.52 4.95 12.76
C SER A 54 -9.67 5.72 13.44
N GLY A 55 -10.39 6.57 12.71
CA GLY A 55 -11.52 7.31 13.24
C GLY A 55 -12.75 6.42 13.44
N THR A 56 -13.53 6.68 14.50
CA THR A 56 -14.82 6.02 14.74
C THR A 56 -15.89 6.56 13.79
N PHE A 57 -16.98 5.80 13.59
CA PHE A 57 -18.11 6.23 12.76
C PHE A 57 -18.69 7.55 13.26
N GLU A 58 -18.83 7.71 14.57
CA GLU A 58 -19.37 8.92 15.21
C GLU A 58 -18.47 10.12 14.94
N GLN A 59 -17.16 9.97 15.12
CA GLN A 59 -16.20 11.05 14.89
C GLN A 59 -16.20 11.51 13.43
N ILE A 60 -16.20 10.57 12.49
CA ILE A 60 -16.25 10.87 11.05
C ILE A 60 -17.56 11.54 10.69
N SER A 61 -18.69 11.01 11.16
CA SER A 61 -20.02 11.58 10.92
C SER A 61 -20.14 13.00 11.46
N HIS A 62 -19.58 13.26 12.65
CA HIS A 62 -19.51 14.62 13.22
C HIS A 62 -18.67 15.56 12.35
N LEU A 63 -17.49 15.12 11.89
CA LEU A 63 -16.64 15.91 11.01
C LEU A 63 -17.34 16.22 9.68
N VAL A 64 -17.95 15.22 9.05
CA VAL A 64 -18.68 15.37 7.79
C VAL A 64 -19.82 16.38 7.96
N LYS A 65 -20.60 16.28 9.04
CA LYS A 65 -21.69 17.22 9.33
C LYS A 65 -21.21 18.67 9.42
N GLU A 66 -20.10 18.92 10.12
CA GLU A 66 -19.52 20.25 10.26
C GLU A 66 -18.97 20.77 8.91
N VAL A 67 -18.31 19.91 8.13
CA VAL A 67 -17.80 20.25 6.80
C VAL A 67 -18.92 20.56 5.81
N VAL A 68 -19.98 19.77 5.79
CA VAL A 68 -21.14 20.03 4.92
C VAL A 68 -21.83 21.33 5.36
N SER A 69 -22.02 21.53 6.67
CA SER A 69 -22.66 22.73 7.21
C SER A 69 -21.86 24.01 6.91
N LEU A 70 -20.54 24.00 7.06
CA LEU A 70 -19.72 25.17 6.74
C LEU A 70 -19.69 25.43 5.24
N THR A 71 -19.68 24.37 4.42
CA THR A 71 -19.64 24.50 2.97
C THR A 71 -20.91 25.12 2.43
N GLU A 72 -22.08 24.63 2.88
CA GLU A 72 -23.38 25.15 2.48
C GLU A 72 -23.55 26.62 2.87
N ALA A 73 -23.09 27.00 4.08
CA ALA A 73 -23.17 28.39 4.55
C ALA A 73 -22.20 29.33 3.81
N CYS A 74 -20.96 28.91 3.58
CA CYS A 74 -19.92 29.78 3.01
C CYS A 74 -19.92 29.85 1.48
N CYS A 75 -20.63 28.94 0.81
CA CYS A 75 -20.83 28.94 -0.64
C CYS A 75 -22.18 29.57 -1.06
N ALA A 76 -23.00 30.00 -0.10
CA ALA A 76 -24.25 30.69 -0.38
C ALA A 76 -24.00 32.07 -1.04
N GLU A 77 -24.93 32.48 -1.90
CA GLU A 77 -24.88 33.81 -2.52
C GLU A 77 -24.92 34.91 -1.44
N GLY A 78 -23.96 35.84 -1.50
CA GLY A 78 -23.82 36.92 -0.51
C GLY A 78 -23.16 36.49 0.81
N ALA A 79 -22.60 35.27 0.91
CA ALA A 79 -21.79 34.87 2.05
C ALA A 79 -20.54 35.75 2.20
N ASP A 80 -20.08 35.92 3.44
CA ASP A 80 -18.87 36.67 3.75
C ASP A 80 -17.66 36.12 2.96
N PRO A 81 -16.85 36.98 2.31
CA PRO A 81 -15.69 36.54 1.54
C PRO A 81 -14.74 35.61 2.32
N ASP A 82 -14.54 35.89 3.61
CA ASP A 82 -13.63 35.18 4.51
C ASP A 82 -14.33 34.07 5.32
N CYS A 83 -15.61 33.79 5.05
CA CYS A 83 -16.39 32.76 5.74
C CYS A 83 -15.68 31.40 5.76
N TYR A 84 -15.18 30.96 4.60
CA TYR A 84 -14.58 29.64 4.44
C TYR A 84 -13.27 29.53 5.24
N ASP A 85 -12.40 30.53 5.16
CA ASP A 85 -11.13 30.55 5.90
C ASP A 85 -11.36 30.61 7.41
N ASN A 86 -12.31 31.43 7.87
CA ASN A 86 -12.64 31.54 9.29
C ASN A 86 -13.22 30.24 9.85
N ARG A 87 -14.17 29.61 9.14
CA ARG A 87 -14.82 28.36 9.58
C ARG A 87 -13.87 27.17 9.54
N THR A 88 -13.04 27.05 8.49
CA THR A 88 -12.04 25.97 8.40
C THR A 88 -10.93 26.13 9.45
N SER A 89 -10.52 27.36 9.76
CA SER A 89 -9.60 27.64 10.86
C SER A 89 -10.21 27.26 12.22
N ALA A 90 -11.49 27.56 12.44
CA ALA A 90 -12.20 27.14 13.65
C ALA A 90 -12.33 25.61 13.75
N LEU A 91 -12.60 24.92 12.65
CA LEU A 91 -12.64 23.45 12.60
C LEU A 91 -11.29 22.84 12.99
N SER A 92 -10.19 23.38 12.42
CA SER A 92 -8.81 22.98 12.74
C SER A 92 -8.43 23.30 14.19
N ALA A 93 -8.89 24.43 14.74
CA ALA A 93 -8.67 24.77 16.14
C ALA A 93 -9.39 23.78 17.07
N ARG A 94 -10.63 23.41 16.74
CA ARG A 94 -11.43 22.45 17.49
C ARG A 94 -10.83 21.04 17.46
N SER A 95 -10.19 20.64 16.36
CA SER A 95 -9.41 19.38 16.30
C SER A 95 -8.24 19.32 17.30
N CYS A 96 -7.83 20.44 17.89
CA CYS A 96 -6.78 20.49 18.92
C CYS A 96 -7.30 20.45 20.36
N GLU A 97 -8.61 20.47 20.56
CA GLU A 97 -9.21 20.36 21.89
C GLU A 97 -9.09 18.91 22.39
N SER A 98 -8.87 18.74 23.70
CA SER A 98 -8.68 17.40 24.29
C SER A 98 -9.93 16.52 24.20
N ASP A 99 -11.11 17.14 24.16
CA ASP A 99 -12.43 16.53 24.02
C ASP A 99 -13.02 16.71 22.61
N SER A 100 -12.15 16.97 21.61
CA SER A 100 -12.54 17.11 20.21
C SER A 100 -13.40 15.93 19.74
N PRO A 101 -14.57 16.17 19.11
CA PRO A 101 -15.40 15.12 18.54
C PRO A 101 -14.86 14.62 17.19
N PHE A 102 -13.71 15.12 16.73
CA PHE A 102 -13.15 14.80 15.41
C PHE A 102 -12.06 13.74 15.49
N PRO A 103 -11.91 12.92 14.44
CA PRO A 103 -10.77 12.03 14.34
C PRO A 103 -9.49 12.85 14.08
N VAL A 104 -8.36 12.34 14.54
CA VAL A 104 -7.06 13.00 14.42
C VAL A 104 -5.99 12.05 13.90
N HIS A 105 -4.97 12.63 13.27
CA HIS A 105 -3.78 11.87 12.86
C HIS A 105 -2.85 11.67 14.07
N PRO A 106 -2.06 10.58 14.12
CA PRO A 106 -0.89 10.53 15.00
C PRO A 106 0.01 11.75 14.73
N GLY A 107 0.48 12.44 15.77
CA GLY A 107 1.25 13.69 15.64
C GLY A 107 0.41 14.98 15.69
N THR A 108 -0.92 14.89 15.74
CA THR A 108 -1.80 16.09 15.82
C THR A 108 -1.51 16.91 17.08
N SER A 109 -1.29 16.28 18.24
CA SER A 109 -0.94 16.97 19.50
C SER A 109 0.28 17.87 19.36
N GLU A 110 1.33 17.38 18.70
CA GLU A 110 2.58 18.10 18.46
C GLU A 110 2.35 19.28 17.53
N CYS A 111 1.55 19.09 16.47
CA CYS A 111 1.16 20.18 15.59
C CYS A 111 0.29 21.24 16.31
N CYS A 112 -0.53 20.85 17.28
CA CYS A 112 -1.36 21.76 18.06
C CYS A 112 -0.56 22.69 18.98
N THR A 113 0.71 22.35 19.29
CA THR A 113 1.61 23.24 20.05
C THR A 113 2.15 24.41 19.23
N LYS A 114 2.01 24.36 17.90
CA LYS A 114 2.45 25.39 16.97
C LYS A 114 1.33 26.42 16.74
N GLU A 115 1.69 27.56 16.17
CA GLU A 115 0.75 28.66 15.89
C GLU A 115 0.71 29.02 14.40
N GLY A 116 -0.36 29.70 13.98
CA GLY A 116 -0.51 30.30 12.65
C GLY A 116 -0.24 29.35 11.47
N LEU A 117 0.63 29.79 10.56
CA LEU A 117 0.99 29.05 9.35
C LEU A 117 1.71 27.73 9.66
N GLU A 118 2.55 27.70 10.70
CA GLU A 118 3.33 26.52 11.05
C GLU A 118 2.42 25.38 11.50
N LYS A 119 1.38 25.68 12.29
CA LYS A 119 0.33 24.73 12.65
C LYS A 119 -0.40 24.20 11.42
N LYS A 120 -0.82 25.09 10.51
CA LYS A 120 -1.53 24.71 9.27
C LYS A 120 -0.70 23.76 8.40
N LEU A 121 0.57 24.07 8.21
CA LEU A 121 1.50 23.25 7.43
C LEU A 121 1.79 21.91 8.13
N CYS A 122 1.97 21.92 9.46
CA CYS A 122 2.19 20.71 10.25
C CYS A 122 0.99 19.75 10.12
N MET A 123 -0.23 20.23 10.34
CA MET A 123 -1.45 19.44 10.20
C MET A 123 -1.65 18.89 8.79
N ALA A 124 -1.35 19.70 7.76
CA ALA A 124 -1.46 19.29 6.36
C ALA A 124 -0.43 18.22 5.97
N ALA A 125 0.71 18.15 6.67
CA ALA A 125 1.76 17.17 6.43
C ALA A 125 1.50 15.81 7.12
N LEU A 126 0.60 15.75 8.10
CA LEU A 126 0.25 14.50 8.77
C LEU A 126 -0.43 13.54 7.79
N LYS A 127 -0.06 12.26 7.86
CA LYS A 127 -0.61 11.17 7.04
C LYS A 127 -0.94 10.00 7.95
N HIS A 128 -1.98 9.23 7.61
CA HIS A 128 -2.14 7.91 8.23
C HIS A 128 -1.26 6.88 7.54
N GLN A 129 -0.89 5.89 8.32
CA GLN A 129 -0.38 4.65 7.79
C GLN A 129 -1.48 3.89 7.05
N PRO A 130 -1.15 3.18 5.95
CA PRO A 130 -2.06 2.25 5.30
C PRO A 130 -2.64 1.22 6.27
N GLN A 131 -3.90 0.82 6.05
CA GLN A 131 -4.50 -0.32 6.73
C GLN A 131 -4.02 -1.63 6.09
N GLU A 132 -3.11 -2.34 6.77
CA GLU A 132 -2.54 -3.60 6.27
C GLU A 132 -3.42 -4.83 6.55
N PHE A 133 -4.31 -4.73 7.55
CA PHE A 133 -5.23 -5.78 7.99
C PHE A 133 -6.69 -5.27 7.92
N PRO A 134 -7.28 -5.19 6.72
CA PRO A 134 -8.69 -4.83 6.60
C PRO A 134 -9.56 -5.87 7.32
N THR A 135 -10.52 -5.40 8.10
CA THR A 135 -11.46 -6.19 8.89
C THR A 135 -12.88 -6.17 8.32
N TYR A 136 -13.12 -5.42 7.24
CA TYR A 136 -14.42 -5.43 6.56
C TYR A 136 -14.75 -6.84 6.06
N VAL A 137 -15.89 -7.35 6.51
CA VAL A 137 -16.48 -8.59 6.02
C VAL A 137 -17.88 -8.25 5.58
N GLU A 138 -18.18 -8.50 4.32
CA GLU A 138 -19.51 -8.26 3.80
C GLU A 138 -20.52 -9.19 4.49
N PRO A 139 -21.61 -8.67 5.09
CA PRO A 139 -22.63 -9.50 5.71
C PRO A 139 -23.38 -10.36 4.69
N THR A 140 -24.17 -11.30 5.18
CA THR A 140 -25.05 -12.11 4.32
C THR A 140 -26.11 -11.22 3.65
N ASN A 141 -26.66 -11.68 2.52
CA ASN A 141 -27.71 -10.94 1.81
C ASN A 141 -28.92 -10.64 2.70
N ASP A 142 -29.25 -11.54 3.65
CA ASP A 142 -30.36 -11.36 4.59
C ASP A 142 -30.05 -10.26 5.61
N GLU A 143 -28.87 -10.28 6.22
CA GLU A 143 -28.41 -9.24 7.16
C GLU A 143 -28.32 -7.87 6.49
N ILE A 144 -27.79 -7.81 5.26
CA ILE A 144 -27.75 -6.58 4.44
C ILE A 144 -29.16 -6.02 4.26
N CYS A 145 -30.10 -6.85 3.82
CA CYS A 145 -31.45 -6.37 3.55
C CYS A 145 -32.28 -6.08 4.81
N GLU A 146 -31.99 -6.75 5.93
CA GLU A 146 -32.58 -6.42 7.22
C GLU A 146 -32.12 -5.03 7.69
N ALA A 147 -30.81 -4.80 7.71
CA ALA A 147 -30.23 -3.51 8.08
C ALA A 147 -30.71 -2.38 7.16
N PHE A 148 -30.68 -2.60 5.84
CA PHE A 148 -31.14 -1.64 4.85
C PHE A 148 -32.63 -1.28 5.01
N ARG A 149 -33.51 -2.24 5.32
CA ARG A 149 -34.94 -1.96 5.53
C ARG A 149 -35.21 -1.21 6.84
N LYS A 150 -34.37 -1.42 7.86
CA LYS A 150 -34.49 -0.75 9.16
C LYS A 150 -34.18 0.74 9.04
N ASP A 151 -33.05 1.06 8.42
CA ASP A 151 -32.66 2.44 8.15
C ASP A 151 -31.73 2.48 6.91
N PRO A 152 -32.27 2.81 5.72
CA PRO A 152 -31.49 2.87 4.49
C PRO A 152 -30.35 3.89 4.53
N LYS A 153 -30.53 5.00 5.28
CA LYS A 153 -29.54 6.08 5.34
C LYS A 153 -28.40 5.69 6.26
N GLU A 154 -28.71 5.21 7.46
CA GLU A 154 -27.70 4.72 8.39
C GLU A 154 -26.90 3.56 7.78
N PHE A 155 -27.56 2.63 7.09
CA PHE A 155 -26.88 1.55 6.37
C PHE A 155 -25.89 2.10 5.34
N ALA A 156 -26.29 3.09 4.54
CA ALA A 156 -25.44 3.66 3.51
C ALA A 156 -24.24 4.40 4.12
N ASP A 157 -24.47 5.22 5.14
CA ASP A 157 -23.44 5.98 5.85
C ASP A 157 -22.42 5.03 6.53
N GLN A 158 -22.92 4.00 7.24
CA GLN A 158 -22.08 2.99 7.88
C GLN A 158 -21.24 2.21 6.86
N PHE A 159 -21.84 1.75 5.76
CA PHE A 159 -21.11 1.02 4.71
C PHE A 159 -20.03 1.89 4.07
N MET A 160 -20.35 3.15 3.71
CA MET A 160 -19.36 4.07 3.14
C MET A 160 -18.21 4.33 4.11
N TYR A 161 -18.50 4.47 5.41
CA TYR A 161 -17.50 4.57 6.45
C TYR A 161 -16.62 3.32 6.54
N GLU A 162 -17.22 2.15 6.84
CA GLU A 162 -16.49 0.90 7.08
C GLU A 162 -15.66 0.48 5.87
N TYR A 163 -16.22 0.59 4.66
CA TYR A 163 -15.50 0.22 3.45
C TYR A 163 -14.31 1.16 3.20
N SER A 164 -14.50 2.47 3.43
CA SER A 164 -13.47 3.47 3.13
C SER A 164 -12.35 3.53 4.17
N ILE A 165 -12.60 3.19 5.45
CA ILE A 165 -11.51 3.05 6.44
C ILE A 165 -10.66 1.80 6.16
N ASN A 166 -11.25 0.75 5.58
CA ASN A 166 -10.58 -0.51 5.28
C ASN A 166 -9.82 -0.50 3.96
N TYR A 167 -10.37 0.19 2.95
CA TYR A 167 -9.80 0.25 1.60
C TYR A 167 -9.37 1.67 1.20
N GLY A 168 -9.06 2.51 2.18
CA GLY A 168 -8.77 3.93 2.01
C GLY A 168 -7.58 4.26 1.09
N GLN A 169 -6.66 3.33 0.84
CA GLN A 169 -5.54 3.59 -0.09
C GLN A 169 -5.93 3.47 -1.57
N ALA A 170 -7.12 2.95 -1.88
CA ALA A 170 -7.64 3.07 -3.24
C ALA A 170 -7.83 4.55 -3.63
N PRO A 171 -7.69 4.89 -4.92
CA PRO A 171 -8.01 6.23 -5.41
C PRO A 171 -9.43 6.64 -5.00
N LEU A 172 -9.60 7.88 -4.52
CA LEU A 172 -10.89 8.37 -4.03
C LEU A 172 -12.03 8.19 -5.04
N PRO A 173 -11.89 8.53 -6.33
CA PRO A 173 -13.00 8.37 -7.26
C PRO A 173 -13.40 6.91 -7.45
N LEU A 174 -12.44 5.98 -7.38
CA LEU A 174 -12.69 4.55 -7.46
C LEU A 174 -13.50 4.05 -6.24
N LEU A 175 -13.16 4.53 -5.03
CA LEU A 175 -13.94 4.24 -3.82
C LEU A 175 -15.38 4.74 -3.94
N VAL A 176 -15.58 6.00 -4.38
CA VAL A 176 -16.90 6.58 -4.59
C VAL A 176 -17.70 5.80 -5.63
N SER A 177 -17.07 5.43 -6.74
CA SER A 177 -17.69 4.64 -7.82
C SER A 177 -18.15 3.26 -7.33
N TYR A 178 -17.29 2.57 -6.56
CA TYR A 178 -17.63 1.26 -5.99
C TYR A 178 -18.74 1.37 -4.95
N THR A 179 -18.63 2.28 -3.98
CA THR A 179 -19.63 2.37 -2.91
C THR A 179 -21.00 2.76 -3.46
N LYS A 180 -21.05 3.67 -4.44
CA LYS A 180 -22.29 4.01 -5.16
C LYS A 180 -22.88 2.80 -5.88
N SER A 181 -22.07 2.04 -6.61
CA SER A 181 -22.52 0.84 -7.33
C SER A 181 -23.03 -0.25 -6.37
N TYR A 182 -22.35 -0.42 -5.23
CA TYR A 182 -22.74 -1.35 -4.18
C TYR A 182 -24.09 -0.96 -3.56
N LEU A 183 -24.27 0.29 -3.17
CA LEU A 183 -25.52 0.77 -2.59
C LEU A 183 -26.69 0.69 -3.58
N SER A 184 -26.43 0.92 -4.87
CA SER A 184 -27.43 0.69 -5.93
C SER A 184 -27.83 -0.78 -6.05
N MET A 185 -26.87 -1.71 -5.96
CA MET A 185 -27.15 -3.15 -5.90
C MET A 185 -28.00 -3.50 -4.67
N VAL A 186 -27.66 -2.99 -3.49
CA VAL A 186 -28.42 -3.25 -2.26
C VAL A 186 -29.86 -2.73 -2.40
N GLY A 187 -30.03 -1.48 -2.83
CA GLY A 187 -31.36 -0.88 -3.00
C GLY A 187 -32.25 -1.64 -3.99
N SER A 188 -31.70 -2.05 -5.13
CA SER A 188 -32.44 -2.84 -6.12
C SER A 188 -32.72 -4.28 -5.68
N CYS A 189 -31.73 -4.98 -5.10
CA CYS A 189 -31.91 -6.38 -4.75
C CYS A 189 -32.71 -6.61 -3.49
N CYS A 190 -32.64 -5.73 -2.49
CA CYS A 190 -33.44 -5.86 -1.27
C CYS A 190 -34.93 -5.55 -1.47
N THR A 191 -35.28 -4.90 -2.58
CA THR A 191 -36.67 -4.62 -3.00
C THR A 191 -37.16 -5.57 -4.10
N SER A 192 -36.29 -6.47 -4.58
CA SER A 192 -36.63 -7.47 -5.60
C SER A 192 -37.55 -8.57 -5.05
N GLN A 193 -38.42 -9.10 -5.91
CA GLN A 193 -39.20 -10.32 -5.62
C GLN A 193 -38.31 -11.58 -5.60
N SER A 194 -37.10 -11.51 -6.15
CA SER A 194 -36.11 -12.59 -6.17
C SER A 194 -34.72 -12.11 -5.73
N PRO A 195 -34.52 -11.77 -4.44
CA PRO A 195 -33.28 -11.15 -3.95
C PRO A 195 -32.02 -11.97 -4.26
N ILE A 196 -32.07 -13.29 -4.10
CA ILE A 196 -30.91 -14.18 -4.34
C ILE A 196 -30.39 -14.06 -5.79
N THR A 197 -31.30 -14.19 -6.77
CA THR A 197 -30.96 -14.10 -8.19
C THR A 197 -30.49 -12.69 -8.55
N CYS A 198 -31.09 -11.66 -7.95
CA CYS A 198 -30.67 -10.28 -8.14
C CYS A 198 -29.23 -10.07 -7.66
N PHE A 199 -28.93 -10.41 -6.40
CA PHE A 199 -27.59 -10.23 -5.83
C PHE A 199 -26.54 -11.00 -6.62
N PHE A 200 -26.82 -12.24 -7.03
CA PHE A 200 -25.89 -13.00 -7.85
C PHE A 200 -25.54 -12.27 -9.16
N LYS A 201 -26.55 -11.76 -9.88
CA LYS A 201 -26.36 -11.03 -11.13
C LYS A 201 -25.60 -9.73 -10.91
N GLU A 202 -26.01 -8.90 -9.96
CA GLU A 202 -25.40 -7.59 -9.70
C GLU A 202 -23.95 -7.74 -9.21
N ARG A 203 -23.67 -8.71 -8.32
CA ARG A 203 -22.29 -9.01 -7.88
C ARG A 203 -21.37 -9.38 -9.04
N LEU A 204 -21.86 -10.16 -10.01
CA LEU A 204 -21.09 -10.47 -11.21
C LEU A 204 -20.83 -9.23 -12.07
N GLN A 205 -21.80 -8.31 -12.16
CA GLN A 205 -21.66 -7.06 -12.91
C GLN A 205 -20.65 -6.11 -12.26
N ILE A 206 -20.68 -5.97 -10.92
CA ILE A 206 -19.76 -5.09 -10.18
C ILE A 206 -18.44 -5.77 -9.81
N LYS A 207 -18.24 -7.06 -10.12
CA LYS A 207 -17.03 -7.85 -9.78
C LYS A 207 -15.75 -7.12 -10.20
N HIS A 208 -15.70 -6.61 -11.44
CA HIS A 208 -14.53 -5.89 -11.95
C HIS A 208 -14.17 -4.69 -11.08
N LEU A 209 -15.17 -3.86 -10.74
CA LEU A 209 -14.99 -2.66 -9.93
C LEU A 209 -14.59 -3.02 -8.48
N SER A 210 -15.16 -4.08 -7.93
CA SER A 210 -14.79 -4.63 -6.62
C SER A 210 -13.31 -5.04 -6.59
N LEU A 211 -12.88 -5.87 -7.55
CA LEU A 211 -11.50 -6.33 -7.63
C LEU A 211 -10.53 -5.18 -7.87
N LEU A 212 -10.88 -4.26 -8.77
CA LEU A 212 -10.05 -3.08 -9.05
C LEU A 212 -9.85 -2.23 -7.80
N THR A 213 -10.91 -2.01 -7.01
CA THR A 213 -10.85 -1.24 -5.76
C THR A 213 -9.96 -1.92 -4.72
N MET A 214 -10.19 -3.21 -4.46
CA MET A 214 -9.41 -3.98 -3.50
C MET A 214 -7.93 -4.07 -3.88
N MET A 215 -7.64 -4.35 -5.16
CA MET A 215 -6.26 -4.48 -5.64
C MET A 215 -5.54 -3.14 -5.71
N SER A 216 -6.21 -2.07 -6.13
CA SER A 216 -5.65 -0.73 -6.07
C SER A 216 -5.31 -0.34 -4.64
N ASN A 217 -6.22 -0.58 -3.67
CA ASN A 217 -5.93 -0.37 -2.26
C ASN A 217 -4.69 -1.16 -1.81
N ARG A 218 -4.62 -2.47 -2.12
CA ARG A 218 -3.51 -3.32 -1.67
C ARG A 218 -2.17 -2.86 -2.22
N LEU A 219 -2.10 -2.55 -3.52
CA LEU A 219 -0.86 -2.09 -4.16
C LEU A 219 -0.47 -0.70 -3.65
N CYS A 220 -1.42 0.23 -3.54
CA CYS A 220 -1.14 1.58 -3.03
C CYS A 220 -0.79 1.59 -1.54
N SER A 221 -1.30 0.63 -0.76
CA SER A 221 -0.87 0.43 0.63
C SER A 221 0.59 0.04 0.71
N GLN A 222 1.01 -0.95 -0.08
CA GLN A 222 2.42 -1.37 -0.15
C GLN A 222 3.32 -0.26 -0.70
N TYR A 223 2.86 0.47 -1.71
CA TYR A 223 3.57 1.61 -2.27
C TYR A 223 3.73 2.75 -1.26
N ALA A 224 2.69 3.07 -0.49
CA ALA A 224 2.75 4.11 0.53
C ALA A 224 3.68 3.72 1.70
N ALA A 225 3.73 2.43 2.06
CA ALA A 225 4.64 1.91 3.08
C ALA A 225 6.11 1.95 2.65
N TYR A 226 6.40 1.58 1.41
CA TYR A 226 7.77 1.48 0.91
C TYR A 226 8.29 2.78 0.28
N GLY A 227 7.43 3.60 -0.32
CA GLY A 227 7.84 4.66 -1.23
C GLY A 227 8.36 4.11 -2.56
N LYS A 228 8.69 5.02 -3.49
CA LYS A 228 8.97 4.67 -4.90
C LYS A 228 10.12 3.68 -5.09
N GLU A 229 11.30 4.00 -4.55
CA GLU A 229 12.52 3.22 -4.81
C GLU A 229 12.45 1.82 -4.20
N LYS A 230 12.00 1.71 -2.95
CA LYS A 230 11.83 0.42 -2.28
C LYS A 230 10.65 -0.38 -2.85
N SER A 231 9.60 0.27 -3.36
CA SER A 231 8.54 -0.43 -4.10
C SER A 231 9.06 -1.04 -5.39
N ARG A 232 9.94 -0.36 -6.14
CA ARG A 232 10.59 -0.92 -7.34
C ARG A 232 11.41 -2.16 -6.99
N LEU A 233 12.23 -2.06 -5.96
CA LEU A 233 13.03 -3.17 -5.44
C LEU A 233 12.14 -4.35 -5.03
N SER A 234 11.08 -4.09 -4.26
CA SER A 234 10.09 -5.08 -3.83
C SER A 234 9.47 -5.83 -5.01
N HIS A 235 9.02 -5.12 -6.04
CA HIS A 235 8.43 -5.75 -7.22
C HIS A 235 9.43 -6.61 -7.99
N LEU A 236 10.68 -6.16 -8.12
CA LEU A 236 11.74 -6.95 -8.73
C LEU A 236 12.01 -8.24 -7.94
N ILE A 237 12.10 -8.16 -6.62
CA ILE A 237 12.26 -9.32 -5.73
C ILE A 237 11.10 -10.30 -5.93
N LYS A 238 9.85 -9.82 -5.86
CA LYS A 238 8.65 -10.67 -6.03
C LYS A 238 8.64 -11.36 -7.39
N LEU A 239 8.97 -10.67 -8.47
CA LEU A 239 9.00 -11.27 -9.81
C LEU A 239 10.13 -12.30 -9.94
N ALA A 240 11.32 -12.01 -9.42
CA ALA A 240 12.44 -12.95 -9.38
C ALA A 240 12.10 -14.22 -8.59
N GLN A 241 11.36 -14.09 -7.49
CA GLN A 241 10.91 -15.23 -6.67
C GLN A 241 9.78 -16.03 -7.34
N LYS A 242 8.86 -15.39 -8.06
CA LYS A 242 7.74 -16.06 -8.74
C LYS A 242 8.16 -16.75 -10.03
N ALA A 243 9.08 -16.14 -10.79
CA ALA A 243 9.58 -16.64 -12.06
C ALA A 243 11.12 -16.76 -12.04
N PRO A 244 11.70 -17.60 -11.17
CA PRO A 244 13.14 -17.64 -10.99
C PRO A 244 13.89 -18.22 -12.20
N THR A 245 13.21 -18.78 -13.20
CA THR A 245 13.78 -19.26 -14.47
C THR A 245 13.80 -18.21 -15.58
N ALA A 246 13.12 -17.07 -15.40
CA ALA A 246 13.16 -15.96 -16.35
C ALA A 246 14.53 -15.25 -16.31
N ASN A 247 14.78 -14.36 -17.27
CA ASN A 247 15.94 -13.48 -17.26
C ASN A 247 15.59 -12.12 -16.62
N LEU A 248 16.58 -11.33 -16.24
CA LEU A 248 16.36 -9.99 -15.69
C LEU A 248 15.56 -9.11 -16.65
N GLU A 249 15.86 -9.22 -17.95
CA GLU A 249 15.25 -8.43 -19.02
C GLU A 249 13.76 -8.76 -19.22
N ASP A 250 13.32 -9.94 -18.77
CA ASP A 250 11.91 -10.34 -18.81
C ASP A 250 11.11 -9.69 -17.65
N VAL A 251 11.74 -9.46 -16.49
CA VAL A 251 11.06 -9.04 -15.24
C VAL A 251 11.31 -7.60 -14.82
N LEU A 252 12.48 -7.03 -15.11
CA LEU A 252 12.84 -5.68 -14.72
C LEU A 252 11.91 -4.63 -15.32
N PRO A 253 11.56 -4.68 -16.63
CA PRO A 253 10.59 -3.74 -17.20
C PRO A 253 9.22 -3.84 -16.53
N LEU A 254 8.80 -5.03 -16.08
CA LEU A 254 7.52 -5.20 -15.38
C LEU A 254 7.56 -4.56 -13.98
N ALA A 255 8.68 -4.69 -13.25
CA ALA A 255 8.86 -4.03 -11.95
C ALA A 255 8.85 -2.50 -12.08
N GLU A 256 9.48 -1.97 -13.12
CA GLU A 256 9.49 -0.53 -13.43
C GLU A 256 8.12 0.00 -13.85
N ASP A 257 7.43 -0.76 -14.71
CA ASP A 257 6.10 -0.42 -15.21
C ASP A 257 5.09 -0.30 -14.06
N VAL A 258 4.98 -1.32 -13.21
CA VAL A 258 4.06 -1.26 -12.07
C VAL A 258 4.44 -0.14 -11.11
N THR A 259 5.73 0.08 -10.84
CA THR A 259 6.15 1.18 -9.96
C THR A 259 5.76 2.54 -10.53
N THR A 260 5.88 2.71 -11.84
CA THR A 260 5.47 3.92 -12.55
C THR A 260 3.96 4.12 -12.43
N ILE A 261 3.17 3.08 -12.67
CA ILE A 261 1.71 3.08 -12.51
C ILE A 261 1.33 3.49 -11.08
N LEU A 262 1.95 2.90 -10.06
CA LEU A 262 1.65 3.22 -8.66
C LEU A 262 1.99 4.66 -8.31
N SER A 263 3.15 5.15 -8.75
CA SER A 263 3.55 6.56 -8.54
C SER A 263 2.61 7.56 -9.24
N LYS A 264 2.02 7.15 -10.36
CA LYS A 264 1.08 7.97 -11.13
C LYS A 264 -0.33 7.91 -10.56
N CYS A 265 -0.82 6.72 -10.19
CA CYS A 265 -2.23 6.48 -9.96
C CYS A 265 -2.66 6.47 -8.49
N CYS A 266 -1.78 6.14 -7.54
CA CYS A 266 -2.18 6.01 -6.13
C CYS A 266 -2.61 7.34 -5.49
N GLU A 267 -2.05 8.46 -5.95
CA GLU A 267 -2.40 9.82 -5.51
C GLU A 267 -3.16 10.60 -6.61
N SER A 268 -3.57 9.93 -7.69
CA SER A 268 -4.29 10.56 -8.80
C SER A 268 -5.71 10.92 -8.40
N THR A 269 -6.19 12.06 -8.89
CA THR A 269 -7.60 12.44 -8.82
C THR A 269 -8.44 11.88 -9.98
N SER A 270 -7.84 11.11 -10.90
CA SER A 270 -8.53 10.47 -12.03
C SER A 270 -9.13 9.13 -11.62
N GLU A 271 -10.42 8.92 -11.90
CA GLU A 271 -11.14 7.67 -11.60
C GLU A 271 -10.61 6.48 -12.39
N ASP A 272 -10.19 6.73 -13.63
CA ASP A 272 -9.85 5.70 -14.60
C ASP A 272 -8.35 5.39 -14.67
N CYS A 273 -7.51 5.99 -13.81
CA CYS A 273 -6.05 5.79 -13.86
C CYS A 273 -5.69 4.31 -13.67
N MET A 274 -6.06 3.73 -12.51
CA MET A 274 -5.83 2.30 -12.26
C MET A 274 -6.62 1.42 -13.22
N ALA A 275 -7.84 1.85 -13.60
CA ALA A 275 -8.71 1.10 -14.50
C ALA A 275 -8.13 0.94 -15.92
N LYS A 276 -7.28 1.87 -16.36
CA LYS A 276 -6.58 1.82 -17.65
C LYS A 276 -5.22 1.14 -17.54
N GLU A 277 -4.44 1.56 -16.56
CA GLU A 277 -3.02 1.17 -16.47
C GLU A 277 -2.83 -0.29 -16.02
N LEU A 278 -3.62 -0.79 -15.05
CA LEU A 278 -3.47 -2.17 -14.57
C LEU A 278 -3.80 -3.21 -15.64
N PRO A 279 -4.87 -3.09 -16.45
CA PRO A 279 -5.09 -3.99 -17.58
C PRO A 279 -3.94 -4.00 -18.58
N GLU A 280 -3.39 -2.84 -18.96
CA GLU A 280 -2.25 -2.78 -19.87
C GLU A 280 -1.00 -3.46 -19.27
N HIS A 281 -0.77 -3.27 -17.97
CA HIS A 281 0.30 -3.95 -17.24
C HIS A 281 0.15 -5.49 -17.29
N THR A 282 -1.08 -6.01 -17.15
CA THR A 282 -1.31 -7.46 -17.18
C THR A 282 -1.00 -8.10 -18.53
N VAL A 283 -1.23 -7.38 -19.63
CA VAL A 283 -0.85 -7.82 -20.98
C VAL A 283 0.67 -7.96 -21.06
N LYS A 284 1.42 -6.96 -20.58
CA LYS A 284 2.90 -7.01 -20.53
C LYS A 284 3.41 -8.18 -19.69
N ILE A 285 2.78 -8.46 -18.55
CA ILE A 285 3.13 -9.64 -17.72
C ILE A 285 3.02 -10.92 -18.56
N CYS A 286 1.91 -11.09 -19.28
CA CYS A 286 1.66 -12.30 -20.06
C CYS A 286 2.59 -12.42 -21.27
N ASP A 287 2.84 -11.33 -21.98
CA ASP A 287 3.76 -11.31 -23.12
C ASP A 287 5.18 -11.74 -22.71
N ASN A 288 5.62 -11.29 -21.53
CA ASN A 288 6.97 -11.57 -21.05
C ASN A 288 7.10 -12.94 -20.36
N LEU A 289 6.11 -13.37 -19.57
CA LEU A 289 6.27 -14.47 -18.62
C LEU A 289 5.47 -15.74 -18.93
N SER A 290 4.43 -15.67 -19.78
CA SER A 290 3.55 -16.83 -20.06
C SER A 290 4.30 -18.03 -20.66
N THR A 291 5.38 -17.80 -21.40
CA THR A 291 6.22 -18.86 -21.99
C THR A 291 7.42 -19.25 -21.12
N LYS A 292 7.70 -18.48 -20.06
CA LYS A 292 8.88 -18.63 -19.20
C LYS A 292 8.60 -19.38 -17.91
N ASN A 293 7.33 -19.38 -17.46
CA ASN A 293 6.93 -19.98 -16.21
C ASN A 293 5.52 -20.61 -16.32
N PRO A 294 5.32 -21.88 -15.91
CA PRO A 294 4.05 -22.57 -16.05
C PRO A 294 2.92 -21.92 -15.24
N LYS A 295 3.19 -21.38 -14.04
CA LYS A 295 2.15 -20.70 -13.24
C LYS A 295 1.67 -19.42 -13.92
N PHE A 296 2.59 -18.67 -14.53
CA PHE A 296 2.20 -17.50 -15.34
C PHE A 296 1.46 -17.92 -16.60
N LYS A 297 1.83 -19.04 -17.24
CA LYS A 297 1.06 -19.60 -18.36
C LYS A 297 -0.39 -19.89 -17.97
N ASP A 298 -0.61 -20.47 -16.80
CA ASP A 298 -1.94 -20.79 -16.29
C ASP A 298 -2.71 -19.51 -15.95
N CYS A 299 -2.09 -18.56 -15.24
CA CYS A 299 -2.72 -17.27 -14.95
C CYS A 299 -3.12 -16.48 -16.21
N CYS A 300 -2.33 -16.55 -17.27
CA CYS A 300 -2.61 -15.86 -18.53
C CYS A 300 -3.73 -16.51 -19.36
N GLN A 301 -4.33 -17.61 -18.89
CA GLN A 301 -5.55 -18.19 -19.46
C GLN A 301 -6.83 -17.65 -18.81
N GLU A 302 -6.71 -16.85 -17.76
CA GLU A 302 -7.85 -16.18 -17.14
C GLU A 302 -8.56 -15.23 -18.11
N LYS A 303 -9.87 -15.07 -17.93
CA LYS A 303 -10.74 -14.43 -18.94
C LYS A 303 -10.64 -12.91 -18.99
N THR A 304 -10.29 -12.28 -17.87
CA THR A 304 -10.26 -10.82 -17.74
C THR A 304 -8.90 -10.35 -17.26
N PRO A 305 -8.44 -9.14 -17.66
CA PRO A 305 -7.19 -8.57 -17.17
C PRO A 305 -7.09 -8.55 -15.64
N MET A 306 -8.19 -8.24 -14.95
CA MET A 306 -8.21 -8.26 -13.48
C MET A 306 -8.10 -9.67 -12.89
N ASP A 307 -8.70 -10.69 -13.51
CA ASP A 307 -8.52 -12.08 -13.07
C ASP A 307 -7.06 -12.55 -13.31
N ILE A 308 -6.44 -12.17 -14.43
CA ILE A 308 -5.00 -12.39 -14.69
C ILE A 308 -4.15 -11.69 -13.61
N PHE A 309 -4.45 -10.43 -13.31
CA PHE A 309 -3.73 -9.67 -12.28
C PHE A 309 -3.84 -10.34 -10.91
N MET A 310 -5.04 -10.74 -10.52
CA MET A 310 -5.28 -11.46 -9.27
C MET A 310 -4.46 -12.74 -9.20
N CYS A 311 -4.52 -13.58 -10.23
CA CYS A 311 -3.77 -14.83 -10.29
C CYS A 311 -2.26 -14.60 -10.18
N THR A 312 -1.72 -13.64 -10.94
CA THR A 312 -0.29 -13.31 -10.92
C THR A 312 0.15 -12.67 -9.60
N TYR A 313 -0.67 -11.84 -8.97
CA TYR A 313 -0.42 -11.24 -7.66
C TYR A 313 -0.36 -12.30 -6.55
N PHE A 314 -1.31 -13.24 -6.53
CA PHE A 314 -1.40 -14.29 -5.51
C PHE A 314 -0.54 -15.53 -5.80
N THR A 315 0.11 -15.61 -6.96
CA THR A 315 1.10 -16.63 -7.25
C THR A 315 2.19 -16.63 -6.16
N PRO A 316 2.40 -17.73 -5.41
CA PRO A 316 3.43 -17.79 -4.38
C PRO A 316 4.83 -17.85 -5.01
N ALA A 317 5.86 -17.57 -4.21
CA ALA A 317 7.24 -17.81 -4.61
C ALA A 317 7.41 -19.25 -5.13
N ALA A 318 8.18 -19.41 -6.20
CA ALA A 318 8.58 -20.73 -6.68
C ALA A 318 9.74 -21.27 -5.82
N GLN A 319 10.04 -22.57 -5.96
CA GLN A 319 11.23 -23.12 -5.33
C GLN A 319 12.48 -22.41 -5.88
N PRO A 320 13.38 -21.92 -5.02
CA PRO A 320 14.57 -21.20 -5.46
C PRO A 320 15.51 -22.09 -6.28
N LEU A 321 16.25 -21.47 -7.21
CA LEU A 321 17.22 -22.21 -8.01
C LEU A 321 18.47 -22.52 -7.19
N LYS A 322 18.96 -23.76 -7.32
CA LYS A 322 20.25 -24.19 -6.78
C LYS A 322 21.39 -23.70 -7.68
N LEU A 323 21.75 -22.43 -7.53
CA LEU A 323 22.83 -21.77 -8.25
C LEU A 323 23.96 -21.36 -7.29
N PRO A 324 25.18 -21.06 -7.80
CA PRO A 324 26.25 -20.52 -6.96
C PRO A 324 25.84 -19.23 -6.24
N GLU A 325 26.49 -18.99 -5.10
CA GLU A 325 26.33 -17.76 -4.31
C GLU A 325 26.64 -16.52 -5.16
N VAL A 326 25.93 -15.43 -4.89
CA VAL A 326 26.08 -14.16 -5.60
C VAL A 326 26.89 -13.22 -4.74
N GLU A 327 28.04 -12.79 -5.24
CA GLU A 327 28.87 -11.80 -4.56
C GLU A 327 28.25 -10.40 -4.63
N LEU A 328 28.51 -9.59 -3.60
CA LEU A 328 28.10 -8.18 -3.58
C LEU A 328 28.72 -7.40 -4.76
N PRO A 329 28.02 -6.38 -5.31
CA PRO A 329 28.54 -5.55 -6.39
C PRO A 329 29.87 -4.87 -6.03
N THR A 330 30.77 -4.78 -7.00
CA THR A 330 32.08 -4.15 -6.79
C THR A 330 32.01 -2.62 -6.82
N SER A 331 33.08 -1.94 -6.38
CA SER A 331 33.17 -0.48 -6.46
C SER A 331 33.02 0.06 -7.88
N LYS A 332 33.49 -0.68 -8.89
CA LYS A 332 33.33 -0.33 -10.31
C LYS A 332 31.87 -0.42 -10.76
N ASP A 333 31.14 -1.39 -10.24
CA ASP A 333 29.74 -1.64 -10.59
C ASP A 333 28.81 -0.60 -9.96
N VAL A 334 29.06 -0.24 -8.70
CA VAL A 334 28.22 0.69 -7.93
C VAL A 334 28.54 2.16 -8.24
N CYS A 335 29.82 2.52 -8.37
CA CYS A 335 30.23 3.92 -8.58
C CYS A 335 30.40 4.29 -10.07
N GLY A 336 30.26 3.33 -10.99
CA GLY A 336 30.35 3.54 -12.43
C GLY A 336 29.11 4.20 -13.05
N LYS A 337 29.24 4.66 -14.31
CA LYS A 337 28.06 5.06 -15.12
C LYS A 337 27.23 3.81 -15.41
N GLY A 338 25.93 3.81 -15.07
CA GLY A 338 25.04 2.65 -15.20
C GLY A 338 24.80 1.86 -13.90
N ASN A 339 25.03 2.49 -12.74
CA ASN A 339 24.92 1.90 -11.40
C ASN A 339 23.62 1.11 -11.12
N THR A 340 22.49 1.52 -11.69
CA THR A 340 21.20 0.84 -11.46
C THR A 340 21.20 -0.58 -12.01
N GLU A 341 21.81 -0.84 -13.18
CA GLU A 341 21.75 -2.17 -13.82
C GLU A 341 22.48 -3.24 -13.01
N ALA A 342 23.66 -2.92 -12.45
CA ALA A 342 24.40 -3.86 -11.63
C ALA A 342 23.69 -4.16 -10.30
N ILE A 343 23.06 -3.14 -9.71
CA ILE A 343 22.25 -3.28 -8.49
C ILE A 343 21.00 -4.14 -8.77
N ASP A 344 20.34 -3.91 -9.90
CA ASP A 344 19.17 -4.67 -10.33
C ASP A 344 19.52 -6.13 -10.61
N ARG A 345 20.66 -6.37 -11.28
CA ARG A 345 21.19 -7.72 -11.52
C ARG A 345 21.48 -8.43 -10.20
N TYR A 346 22.17 -7.77 -9.27
CA TYR A 346 22.45 -8.36 -7.96
C TYR A 346 21.16 -8.70 -7.20
N THR A 347 20.22 -7.77 -7.14
CA THR A 347 18.91 -7.98 -6.50
C THR A 347 18.18 -9.18 -7.10
N PHE A 348 18.11 -9.25 -8.42
CA PHE A 348 17.45 -10.33 -9.14
C PHE A 348 18.13 -11.68 -8.89
N GLU A 349 19.46 -11.73 -9.00
CA GLU A 349 20.22 -12.97 -8.82
C GLU A 349 20.16 -13.45 -7.36
N LEU A 350 20.23 -12.56 -6.36
CA LEU A 350 20.03 -12.95 -4.96
C LEU A 350 18.60 -13.49 -4.74
N SER A 351 17.60 -12.78 -5.22
CA SER A 351 16.18 -13.08 -4.94
C SER A 351 15.72 -14.40 -5.54
N ARG A 352 16.20 -14.78 -6.74
CA ARG A 352 15.85 -16.07 -7.37
C ARG A 352 16.53 -17.29 -6.73
N ARG A 353 17.47 -17.08 -5.80
CA ARG A 353 18.22 -18.11 -5.06
C ARG A 353 17.85 -18.19 -3.59
N ALA A 354 17.49 -17.06 -2.98
CA ALA A 354 17.23 -16.98 -1.54
C ALA A 354 15.84 -17.54 -1.21
N HIS A 355 15.78 -18.57 -0.35
CA HIS A 355 14.51 -19.12 0.17
C HIS A 355 14.00 -18.32 1.37
N VAL A 356 13.72 -17.03 1.18
CA VAL A 356 13.26 -16.15 2.26
C VAL A 356 12.18 -15.19 1.74
N PRO A 357 11.16 -14.82 2.53
CA PRO A 357 10.10 -13.93 2.06
C PRO A 357 10.62 -12.56 1.63
N GLU A 358 9.93 -11.93 0.67
CA GLU A 358 10.33 -10.64 0.11
C GLU A 358 10.50 -9.55 1.19
N VAL A 359 9.67 -9.52 2.23
CA VAL A 359 9.79 -8.54 3.32
C VAL A 359 11.14 -8.57 4.04
N PHE A 360 11.80 -9.73 4.12
CA PHE A 360 13.16 -9.84 4.67
C PHE A 360 14.20 -9.28 3.70
N LEU A 361 14.11 -9.65 2.41
CA LEU A 361 15.04 -9.16 1.39
C LEU A 361 14.95 -7.64 1.22
N SER A 362 13.73 -7.09 1.14
CA SER A 362 13.50 -5.65 1.05
C SER A 362 13.97 -4.90 2.30
N LYS A 363 13.92 -5.52 3.49
CA LYS A 363 14.43 -4.91 4.73
C LYS A 363 15.95 -4.73 4.70
N ILE A 364 16.71 -5.72 4.21
CA ILE A 364 18.18 -5.68 4.25
C ILE A 364 18.84 -5.10 3.01
N LEU A 365 18.28 -5.36 1.83
CA LEU A 365 18.93 -4.98 0.58
C LEU A 365 19.05 -3.47 0.42
N GLU A 366 18.02 -2.70 0.79
CA GLU A 366 18.07 -1.25 0.70
C GLU A 366 19.20 -0.64 1.57
N PRO A 367 19.29 -0.91 2.89
CA PRO A 367 20.41 -0.47 3.71
C PRO A 367 21.78 -0.95 3.22
N THR A 368 21.88 -2.21 2.78
CA THR A 368 23.14 -2.78 2.26
C THR A 368 23.60 -2.03 1.01
N LEU A 369 22.72 -1.84 0.03
CA LEU A 369 23.04 -1.17 -1.23
C LEU A 369 23.33 0.32 -1.00
N ARG A 370 22.58 0.99 -0.11
CA ARG A 370 22.86 2.38 0.29
C ARG A 370 24.23 2.51 0.95
N SER A 371 24.58 1.59 1.84
CA SER A 371 25.88 1.56 2.53
C SER A 371 27.06 1.39 1.57
N LEU A 372 26.88 0.64 0.47
CA LEU A 372 27.86 0.55 -0.62
C LEU A 372 27.93 1.85 -1.43
N GLN A 373 26.79 2.48 -1.72
CA GLN A 373 26.74 3.74 -2.46
C GLN A 373 27.49 4.87 -1.72
N GLU A 374 27.39 4.93 -0.39
CA GLU A 374 28.13 5.90 0.44
C GLU A 374 29.66 5.82 0.28
N CYS A 375 30.19 4.66 -0.11
CA CYS A 375 31.63 4.53 -0.38
C CYS A 375 32.08 5.23 -1.68
N CYS A 376 31.15 5.55 -2.59
CA CYS A 376 31.48 6.22 -3.85
C CYS A 376 31.93 7.67 -3.66
N ASP A 377 31.50 8.32 -2.57
CA ASP A 377 31.86 9.70 -2.25
C ASP A 377 33.13 9.79 -1.36
N SER A 378 33.74 8.65 -1.01
CA SER A 378 34.95 8.62 -0.19
C SER A 378 36.22 8.91 -0.99
N GLU A 379 37.24 9.46 -0.33
CA GLU A 379 38.55 9.77 -0.97
C GLU A 379 39.22 8.52 -1.57
N ASP A 380 39.03 7.34 -0.94
CA ASP A 380 39.45 6.04 -1.47
C ASP A 380 38.27 5.05 -1.44
N SER A 381 37.48 5.10 -2.51
CA SER A 381 36.34 4.20 -2.70
C SER A 381 36.74 2.72 -2.64
N THR A 382 37.92 2.36 -3.14
CA THR A 382 38.35 0.96 -3.14
C THR A 382 38.67 0.48 -1.72
N ALA A 383 39.32 1.31 -0.91
CA ALA A 383 39.55 1.00 0.50
C ALA A 383 38.23 0.94 1.29
N CYS A 384 37.31 1.87 1.05
CA CYS A 384 36.00 1.87 1.70
C CYS A 384 35.22 0.58 1.42
N PHE A 385 35.13 0.14 0.15
CA PHE A 385 34.47 -1.12 -0.20
C PHE A 385 35.16 -2.33 0.44
N LYS A 386 36.50 -2.40 0.42
CA LYS A 386 37.24 -3.49 1.07
C LYS A 386 36.95 -3.60 2.57
N ALA A 387 36.70 -2.47 3.24
CA ALA A 387 36.34 -2.44 4.65
C ALA A 387 34.87 -2.81 4.90
N LYS A 388 33.91 -2.26 4.13
CA LYS A 388 32.48 -2.46 4.35
C LYS A 388 31.95 -3.81 3.83
N VAL A 389 32.44 -4.31 2.69
CA VAL A 389 31.87 -5.52 2.04
C VAL A 389 31.84 -6.75 2.96
N PRO A 390 32.89 -7.10 3.72
CA PRO A 390 32.84 -8.24 4.63
C PRO A 390 31.76 -8.11 5.73
N GLN A 391 31.60 -6.89 6.27
CA GLN A 391 30.59 -6.61 7.30
C GLN A 391 29.19 -6.74 6.73
N LEU A 392 28.93 -6.10 5.58
CA LEU A 392 27.64 -6.15 4.90
C LEU A 392 27.27 -7.57 4.44
N LYS A 393 28.25 -8.36 3.97
CA LYS A 393 28.03 -9.76 3.59
C LYS A 393 27.59 -10.59 4.80
N MET A 394 28.21 -10.37 5.95
CA MET A 394 27.87 -11.07 7.20
C MET A 394 26.48 -10.66 7.73
N GLU A 395 26.14 -9.37 7.70
CA GLU A 395 24.81 -8.88 8.08
C GLU A 395 23.73 -9.46 7.17
N LEU A 396 23.97 -9.46 5.86
CA LEU A 396 23.06 -10.01 4.86
C LEU A 396 22.84 -11.51 5.06
N SER A 397 23.91 -12.30 5.20
CA SER A 397 23.79 -13.74 5.42
C SER A 397 23.07 -14.03 6.74
N SER A 398 23.39 -13.29 7.80
CA SER A 398 22.76 -13.45 9.11
C SER A 398 21.25 -13.22 9.05
N LEU A 399 20.78 -12.17 8.37
CA LEU A 399 19.34 -11.94 8.23
C LEU A 399 18.67 -13.01 7.36
N ILE A 400 19.30 -13.44 6.27
CA ILE A 400 18.76 -14.48 5.39
C ILE A 400 18.63 -15.81 6.15
N ASP A 401 19.68 -16.23 6.85
CA ASP A 401 19.69 -17.46 7.65
C ASP A 401 18.63 -17.41 8.75
N LYS A 402 18.50 -16.25 9.40
CA LYS A 402 17.46 -16.06 10.42
C LYS A 402 16.06 -16.11 9.83
N GLY A 403 15.83 -15.43 8.71
CA GLY A 403 14.54 -15.48 8.01
C GLY A 403 14.18 -16.89 7.57
N GLN A 404 15.16 -17.67 7.07
CA GLN A 404 14.98 -19.08 6.76
C GLN A 404 14.61 -19.88 8.02
N GLU A 405 15.27 -19.66 9.15
CA GLU A 405 14.94 -20.31 10.42
C GLU A 405 13.51 -19.98 10.89
N LEU A 406 13.15 -18.70 10.88
CA LEU A 406 11.83 -18.21 11.31
C LEU A 406 10.70 -18.76 10.44
N CYS A 407 10.94 -18.87 9.13
CA CYS A 407 9.96 -19.28 8.14
C CYS A 407 10.05 -20.76 7.73
N ALA A 408 10.97 -21.54 8.31
CA ALA A 408 11.18 -22.92 7.90
C ALA A 408 9.91 -23.75 8.11
N ASP A 409 9.64 -24.64 7.14
CA ASP A 409 8.44 -25.49 7.03
C ASP A 409 7.11 -24.77 6.77
N TYR A 410 7.06 -23.43 6.78
CA TYR A 410 5.79 -22.71 6.62
C TYR A 410 5.23 -22.83 5.19
N SER A 411 6.05 -22.65 4.17
CA SER A 411 5.61 -22.63 2.76
C SER A 411 5.30 -24.02 2.18
N GLU A 412 5.82 -25.09 2.78
CA GLU A 412 5.79 -26.47 2.26
C GLU A 412 4.69 -27.33 2.93
N ASN A 413 3.98 -26.81 3.93
CA ASN A 413 3.03 -27.59 4.74
C ASN A 413 1.70 -26.86 4.95
N THR A 414 0.65 -27.63 5.28
CA THR A 414 -0.58 -27.03 5.83
C THR A 414 -0.29 -26.40 7.20
N PHE A 415 -1.09 -25.43 7.62
CA PHE A 415 -0.82 -24.70 8.87
C PHE A 415 -0.80 -25.62 10.10
N THR A 416 -1.67 -26.63 10.16
CA THR A 416 -1.71 -27.60 11.27
C THR A 416 -0.47 -28.50 11.27
N GLU A 417 -0.01 -28.93 10.10
CA GLU A 417 1.20 -29.75 9.98
C GLU A 417 2.46 -28.92 10.26
N TYR A 418 2.50 -27.67 9.80
CA TYR A 418 3.54 -26.71 10.15
C TYR A 418 3.67 -26.53 11.67
N LYS A 419 2.55 -26.35 12.40
CA LYS A 419 2.58 -26.21 13.87
C LYS A 419 3.16 -27.45 14.56
N LYS A 420 2.88 -28.65 14.06
CA LYS A 420 3.46 -29.89 14.60
C LYS A 420 4.97 -29.94 14.41
N LYS A 421 5.45 -29.72 13.18
CA LYS A 421 6.89 -29.67 12.87
C LYS A 421 7.61 -28.56 13.64
N LEU A 422 6.95 -27.42 13.83
CA LEU A 422 7.46 -26.33 14.66
C LEU A 422 7.63 -26.78 16.12
N ALA A 423 6.62 -27.45 16.70
CA ALA A 423 6.70 -27.97 18.06
C ALA A 423 7.84 -28.99 18.23
N GLU A 424 8.03 -29.89 17.27
CA GLU A 424 9.13 -30.87 17.27
C GLU A 424 10.51 -30.19 17.24
N ARG A 425 10.68 -29.17 16.40
CA ARG A 425 11.94 -28.38 16.32
C ARG A 425 12.19 -27.60 17.60
N LEU A 426 11.16 -26.97 18.17
CA LEU A 426 11.29 -26.23 19.43
C LEU A 426 11.63 -27.17 20.60
N ARG A 427 10.99 -28.34 20.69
CA ARG A 427 11.33 -29.38 21.68
C ARG A 427 12.79 -29.84 21.54
N THR A 428 13.27 -29.98 20.31
CA THR A 428 14.67 -30.37 20.05
C THR A 428 15.64 -29.29 20.49
N LYS A 429 15.30 -28.01 20.30
CA LYS A 429 16.12 -26.86 20.73
C LYS A 429 16.04 -26.59 22.23
N LEU A 430 14.90 -26.86 22.85
CA LEU A 430 14.61 -26.60 24.26
C LEU A 430 14.09 -27.90 24.92
N PRO A 431 14.95 -28.90 25.19
CA PRO A 431 14.52 -30.18 25.75
C PRO A 431 13.93 -30.07 27.16
N ASP A 432 14.39 -29.07 27.92
CA ASP A 432 14.00 -28.85 29.32
C ASP A 432 12.83 -27.86 29.48
N ALA A 433 12.32 -27.27 28.39
CA ALA A 433 11.20 -26.34 28.44
C ALA A 433 9.91 -27.06 28.85
N MET A 434 9.10 -26.38 29.66
CA MET A 434 7.80 -26.91 30.07
C MET A 434 6.86 -27.00 28.86
N ASP A 435 5.93 -27.96 28.87
CA ASP A 435 4.97 -28.14 27.78
C ASP A 435 4.15 -26.86 27.50
N THR A 436 3.79 -26.12 28.55
CA THR A 436 3.07 -24.83 28.44
C THR A 436 3.91 -23.73 27.80
N GLU A 437 5.21 -23.70 28.09
CA GLU A 437 6.15 -22.74 27.50
C GLU A 437 6.37 -23.04 26.00
N LEU A 438 6.51 -24.33 25.65
CA LEU A 438 6.58 -24.76 24.27
C LEU A 438 5.31 -24.42 23.49
N GLU A 439 4.13 -24.59 24.08
CA GLU A 439 2.86 -24.23 23.45
C GLU A 439 2.77 -22.72 23.18
N GLU A 440 3.21 -21.89 24.13
CA GLU A 440 3.27 -20.43 23.96
C GLU A 440 4.24 -20.03 22.83
N LEU A 441 5.43 -20.63 22.79
CA LEU A 441 6.43 -20.38 21.74
C LEU A 441 5.93 -20.83 20.36
N VAL A 442 5.27 -21.99 20.27
CA VAL A 442 4.61 -22.45 19.04
C VAL A 442 3.55 -21.44 18.62
N GLY A 443 2.73 -20.95 19.56
CA GLY A 443 1.74 -19.91 19.32
C GLY A 443 2.36 -18.66 18.70
N LYS A 444 3.32 -18.04 19.39
CA LYS A 444 4.02 -16.83 18.95
C LYS A 444 4.71 -17.00 17.59
N ARG A 445 5.50 -18.06 17.42
CA ARG A 445 6.26 -18.28 16.18
C ARG A 445 5.35 -18.64 15.00
N SER A 446 4.24 -19.34 15.24
CA SER A 446 3.26 -19.62 14.20
C SER A 446 2.45 -18.40 13.79
N ASP A 447 2.13 -17.50 14.72
CA ASP A 447 1.49 -16.21 14.43
C ASP A 447 2.40 -15.32 13.58
N PHE A 448 3.68 -15.19 13.96
CA PHE A 448 4.69 -14.51 13.15
C PHE A 448 4.74 -15.06 11.72
N ALA A 449 4.87 -16.38 11.57
CA ALA A 449 4.99 -16.99 10.26
C ALA A 449 3.72 -16.79 9.41
N SER A 450 2.54 -16.84 10.02
CA SER A 450 1.27 -16.61 9.33
C SER A 450 1.16 -15.23 8.69
N LYS A 451 1.85 -14.23 9.26
CA LYS A 451 1.81 -12.84 8.80
C LYS A 451 3.02 -12.48 7.94
N CYS A 452 4.22 -12.98 8.26
CA CYS A 452 5.48 -12.51 7.70
C CYS A 452 6.25 -13.52 6.82
N CYS A 453 5.77 -14.76 6.71
CA CYS A 453 6.43 -15.81 5.90
C CYS A 453 5.78 -16.05 4.53
N SER A 454 5.04 -15.07 4.00
CA SER A 454 4.44 -15.12 2.65
C SER A 454 5.01 -14.04 1.72
N ILE A 455 4.84 -14.21 0.40
CA ILE A 455 5.35 -13.26 -0.60
C ILE A 455 4.66 -11.88 -0.56
N ASN A 456 3.44 -11.81 -0.02
CA ASN A 456 2.64 -10.58 0.06
C ASN A 456 2.43 -10.11 1.50
N SER A 457 3.34 -10.50 2.40
CA SER A 457 3.34 -10.11 3.81
C SER A 457 3.28 -8.58 3.96
N PRO A 458 2.59 -8.06 4.99
CA PRO A 458 2.39 -6.64 5.20
C PRO A 458 3.71 -5.97 5.63
N PRO A 459 4.26 -5.03 4.83
CA PRO A 459 5.59 -4.48 5.06
C PRO A 459 5.77 -3.72 6.37
N LEU A 460 4.81 -2.88 6.80
CA LEU A 460 5.00 -2.06 8.01
C LEU A 460 4.96 -2.92 9.27
N TYR A 461 3.96 -3.81 9.36
CA TYR A 461 3.87 -4.77 10.44
C TYR A 461 5.13 -5.65 10.52
N CYS A 462 5.49 -6.30 9.41
CA CYS A 462 6.62 -7.22 9.41
C CYS A 462 7.98 -6.53 9.62
N ASP A 463 8.15 -5.26 9.25
CA ASP A 463 9.38 -4.53 9.54
C ASP A 463 9.68 -4.51 11.05
N SER A 464 8.67 -4.18 11.86
CA SER A 464 8.78 -4.13 13.33
C SER A 464 8.90 -5.52 13.98
N GLU A 465 8.14 -6.51 13.50
CA GLU A 465 8.16 -7.87 14.02
C GLU A 465 9.49 -8.57 13.71
N ILE A 466 10.05 -8.36 12.52
CA ILE A 466 11.38 -8.88 12.16
C ILE A 466 12.44 -8.29 13.10
N ASP A 467 12.39 -6.98 13.41
CA ASP A 467 13.34 -6.37 14.35
C ASP A 467 13.23 -6.96 15.77
N ALA A 468 12.02 -7.31 16.21
CA ALA A 468 11.80 -7.95 17.49
C ALA A 468 12.40 -9.38 17.52
N GLU A 469 12.16 -10.18 16.49
CA GLU A 469 12.71 -11.55 16.36
C GLU A 469 14.24 -11.57 16.18
N MET A 470 14.80 -10.53 15.55
CA MET A 470 16.25 -10.38 15.45
C MET A 470 16.90 -10.11 16.81
N LYS A 471 16.23 -9.36 17.69
CA LYS A 471 16.74 -9.05 19.04
C LYS A 471 16.57 -10.19 20.04
N SER A 472 15.49 -10.97 19.96
CA SER A 472 15.21 -12.06 20.90
C SER A 472 16.27 -13.16 20.88
N THR A 473 16.99 -13.32 19.77
CA THR A 473 18.06 -14.31 19.60
C THR A 473 19.35 -13.95 20.34
N LEU A 474 19.51 -12.70 20.78
CA LEU A 474 20.67 -12.27 21.59
C LEU A 474 20.49 -12.60 23.09
N GLN A 475 19.35 -13.18 23.48
CA GLN A 475 19.00 -13.46 24.88
C GLN A 475 18.69 -14.95 25.14
N SER A 476 18.82 -15.83 24.15
CA SER A 476 18.58 -17.28 24.25
C SER A 476 19.86 -18.10 24.18
#